data_AF-A0A924CWM5-F1
#
_entry.id   AF-A0A924CWM5-F1
#
_cell.length_a   1.000
_cell.length_b   1.000
_cell.length_c   1.000
_cell.angle_alpha   90.00
_cell.angle_beta   90.00
_cell.angle_gamma   90.00
#
_symmetry.space_group_name_H-M   'P 1'
#
loop_
_entity.id
_entity.type
_entity.pdbx_description
1 polymer ?
#
loop_
_entity_poly.entity_id
_entity_poly.type
_entity_poly.pdbx_seq_one_letter_code
_entity_poly.pdbx_strand_id
1 'polypeptide(L)'
;MLRPPKTTIVPDFLPVLSRGKHFTPRAGACFMEFASQLAGERFSDHPSCTHPAVASLARLVNDCMSDSGRGSLLVLIPSVVGLTGDTTVSTKRRVDPDAALTVSQHIELLIGVRAAASALSIASEQRQRALAAGLLRCRAEVDRTTTGLTQMQTHSLVDLIDTALADAPGATRWARQQLEALWGGSVKRMRRRAPLNFESITLLAVVSIAEACVQNADERLRLLLKAAIVDTRTLLQPTLTMAVVEADTRVKADSQYARVS
;
A
#
# COMPACT_ATOMS: atom_id res chain seq x y z
N MET A 1 -21.99 0.51 38.25
CA MET A 1 -21.06 -0.63 38.07
C MET A 1 -19.91 -0.17 37.19
N LEU A 2 -18.72 0.02 37.76
CA LEU A 2 -17.52 0.41 37.01
C LEU A 2 -16.97 -0.82 36.27
N ARG A 3 -16.80 -0.69 34.95
CA ARG A 3 -16.18 -1.71 34.10
C ARG A 3 -14.74 -1.91 34.57
N PRO A 4 -14.28 -3.15 34.88
CA PRO A 4 -12.92 -3.36 35.33
C PRO A 4 -11.93 -2.88 34.26
N PRO A 5 -10.76 -2.34 34.65
CA PRO A 5 -9.73 -1.95 33.71
C PRO A 5 -9.36 -3.16 32.85
N LYS A 6 -9.22 -2.96 31.53
CA LYS A 6 -8.69 -4.00 30.64
C LYS A 6 -7.33 -4.40 31.21
N THR A 7 -7.23 -5.63 31.69
CA THR A 7 -5.96 -6.23 32.07
C THR A 7 -5.00 -6.05 30.90
N THR A 8 -3.92 -5.30 31.13
CA THR A 8 -2.81 -5.21 30.19
C THR A 8 -2.21 -6.62 30.15
N ILE A 9 -2.62 -7.42 29.17
CA ILE A 9 -2.03 -8.73 28.93
C ILE A 9 -0.64 -8.45 28.36
N VAL A 10 0.35 -8.40 29.23
CA VAL A 10 1.74 -8.53 28.79
C VAL A 10 1.88 -9.95 28.26
N PRO A 11 2.25 -10.16 26.99
CA PRO A 11 2.38 -11.51 26.46
C PRO A 11 3.43 -12.30 27.27
N ASP A 12 3.05 -13.46 27.80
CA ASP A 12 3.96 -14.36 28.54
C ASP A 12 5.18 -14.79 27.70
N PHE A 13 5.08 -14.67 26.37
CA PHE A 13 6.12 -14.97 25.39
C PHE A 13 5.90 -14.10 24.14
N LEU A 14 6.98 -13.63 23.52
CA LEU A 14 6.92 -12.98 22.21
C LEU A 14 6.93 -14.08 21.13
N PRO A 15 5.98 -14.08 20.19
CA PRO A 15 5.93 -15.11 19.15
C PRO A 15 7.13 -14.98 18.20
N VAL A 16 7.65 -16.12 17.75
CA VAL A 16 8.67 -16.19 16.71
C VAL A 16 8.01 -15.92 15.35
N LEU A 17 8.62 -15.07 14.51
CA LEU A 17 8.11 -14.83 13.17
C LEU A 17 8.29 -16.05 12.27
N SER A 18 7.18 -16.53 11.71
CA SER A 18 7.11 -17.67 10.81
C SER A 18 6.21 -17.39 9.61
N ARG A 19 6.34 -18.22 8.56
CA ARG A 19 5.52 -18.10 7.34
C ARG A 19 4.09 -18.61 7.59
N GLY A 20 3.14 -18.03 6.88
CA GLY A 20 1.76 -18.51 6.84
C GLY A 20 0.97 -18.16 8.09
N LYS A 21 -0.22 -18.76 8.18
CA LYS A 21 -1.22 -18.49 9.21
C LYS A 21 -1.07 -19.43 10.40
N HIS A 22 -1.25 -18.89 11.60
CA HIS A 22 -1.16 -19.60 12.86
C HIS A 22 -2.47 -19.51 13.65
N PHE A 23 -2.77 -20.55 14.42
CA PHE A 23 -3.97 -20.59 15.26
C PHE A 23 -3.75 -19.95 16.63
N THR A 24 -2.51 -19.97 17.13
CA THR A 24 -2.16 -19.44 18.46
C THR A 24 -0.77 -18.80 18.43
N PRO A 25 -0.50 -17.79 19.29
CA PRO A 25 0.82 -17.18 19.40
C PRO A 25 1.94 -18.17 19.75
N ARG A 26 1.62 -19.28 20.45
CA ARG A 26 2.61 -20.32 20.81
C ARG A 26 3.12 -21.10 19.61
N ALA A 27 2.34 -21.16 18.53
CA ALA A 27 2.71 -21.85 17.29
C ALA A 27 3.58 -20.98 16.37
N GLY A 28 3.91 -19.75 16.78
CA GLY A 28 4.50 -18.72 15.92
C GLY A 28 3.48 -17.65 15.53
N ALA A 29 3.93 -16.67 14.77
CA ALA A 29 3.09 -15.63 14.20
C ALA A 29 3.66 -15.15 12.86
N CYS A 30 2.78 -14.84 11.90
CA CYS A 30 3.16 -13.94 10.81
C CYS A 30 3.23 -12.50 11.32
N PHE A 31 3.72 -11.60 10.47
CA PHE A 31 3.77 -10.16 10.73
C PHE A 31 2.45 -9.59 11.26
N MET A 32 1.32 -9.90 10.60
CA MET A 32 0.03 -9.29 10.95
C MET A 32 -0.62 -9.91 12.19
N GLU A 33 -0.37 -11.18 12.46
CA GLU A 33 -0.77 -11.84 13.70
C GLU A 33 -0.08 -11.19 14.90
N PHE A 34 1.23 -10.92 14.78
CA PHE A 34 1.97 -10.17 15.79
C PHE A 34 1.40 -8.74 15.94
N ALA A 35 1.18 -8.02 14.83
CA ALA A 35 0.60 -6.68 14.86
C ALA A 35 -0.79 -6.65 15.56
N SER A 36 -1.64 -7.66 15.31
CA SER A 36 -2.94 -7.80 15.97
C SER A 36 -2.81 -7.94 17.49
N GLN A 37 -1.81 -8.71 17.93
CA GLN A 37 -1.52 -8.91 19.36
C GLN A 37 -1.02 -7.62 20.01
N LEU A 38 -0.12 -6.87 19.35
CA LEU A 38 0.35 -5.57 19.85
C LEU A 38 -0.78 -4.53 19.93
N ALA A 39 -1.74 -4.59 19.01
CA ALA A 39 -2.91 -3.73 19.01
C ALA A 39 -3.97 -4.14 20.06
N GLY A 40 -3.78 -5.25 20.78
CA GLY A 40 -4.76 -5.79 21.72
C GLY A 40 -6.02 -6.33 21.04
N GLU A 41 -5.92 -6.71 19.77
CA GLU A 41 -7.01 -7.33 19.00
C GLU A 41 -7.01 -8.85 19.17
N ARG A 42 -8.04 -9.51 18.62
CA ARG A 42 -8.04 -10.96 18.49
C ARG A 42 -6.91 -11.36 17.55
N PHE A 43 -6.12 -12.37 17.95
CA PHE A 43 -5.05 -12.95 17.14
C PHE A 43 -5.55 -13.32 15.74
N SER A 44 -5.08 -12.60 14.72
CA SER A 44 -5.56 -12.70 13.35
C SER A 44 -4.51 -12.17 12.37
N ASP A 45 -4.37 -12.82 11.22
CA ASP A 45 -3.57 -12.34 10.08
C ASP A 45 -4.32 -11.26 9.26
N HIS A 46 -5.57 -10.97 9.61
CA HIS A 46 -6.40 -9.91 9.04
C HIS A 46 -6.94 -8.99 10.15
N PRO A 47 -6.06 -8.22 10.83
CA PRO A 47 -6.48 -7.34 11.92
C PRO A 47 -7.21 -6.10 11.42
N SER A 48 -8.00 -5.47 12.30
CA SER A 48 -8.63 -4.17 12.04
C SER A 48 -7.68 -3.00 12.29
N CYS A 49 -6.56 -3.21 12.98
CA CYS A 49 -5.60 -2.15 13.32
C CYS A 49 -4.74 -1.67 12.15
N THR A 50 -4.88 -2.25 10.96
CA THR A 50 -4.08 -1.93 9.78
C THR A 50 -4.92 -2.01 8.51
N HIS A 51 -4.66 -1.11 7.56
CA HIS A 51 -5.33 -1.05 6.27
C HIS A 51 -5.12 -2.37 5.50
N PRO A 52 -6.15 -2.96 4.87
CA PRO A 52 -6.02 -4.32 4.36
C PRO A 52 -4.99 -4.45 3.23
N ALA A 53 -4.72 -3.39 2.46
CA ALA A 53 -3.65 -3.39 1.45
C ALA A 53 -2.25 -3.47 2.09
N VAL A 54 -2.01 -2.76 3.19
CA VAL A 54 -0.75 -2.84 3.96
C VAL A 54 -0.63 -4.21 4.61
N ALA A 55 -1.73 -4.74 5.17
CA ALA A 55 -1.76 -6.09 5.75
C ALA A 55 -1.52 -7.18 4.70
N SER A 56 -2.02 -7.02 3.48
CA SER A 56 -1.75 -7.94 2.37
C SER A 56 -0.26 -7.90 1.98
N LEU A 57 0.32 -6.71 1.77
CA LEU A 57 1.74 -6.56 1.49
C LEU A 57 2.62 -7.17 2.60
N ALA A 58 2.31 -6.89 3.86
CA ALA A 58 3.09 -7.36 5.00
C ALA A 58 3.10 -8.90 5.10
N ARG A 59 1.96 -9.56 4.85
CA ARG A 59 1.89 -11.03 4.78
C ARG A 59 2.71 -11.58 3.61
N LEU A 60 2.57 -10.99 2.42
CA LEU A 60 3.34 -11.39 1.23
C LEU A 60 4.85 -11.27 1.48
N VAL A 61 5.30 -10.15 2.04
CA VAL A 61 6.71 -9.94 2.40
C VAL A 61 7.16 -10.96 3.45
N ASN A 62 6.40 -11.16 4.52
CA ASN A 62 6.71 -12.16 5.56
C ASN A 62 6.91 -13.57 4.99
N ASP A 63 6.01 -13.98 4.11
CA ASP A 63 5.97 -15.32 3.55
C ASP A 63 7.05 -15.54 2.48
N CYS A 64 7.40 -14.48 1.74
CA CYS A 64 8.46 -14.54 0.74
C CYS A 64 9.88 -14.40 1.32
N MET A 65 10.05 -13.79 2.50
CA MET A 65 11.37 -13.67 3.13
C MET A 65 11.91 -15.01 3.62
N SER A 66 13.23 -15.16 3.54
CA SER A 66 13.93 -16.32 4.11
C SER A 66 13.76 -16.40 5.64
N ASP A 67 13.96 -17.58 6.23
CA ASP A 67 13.88 -17.74 7.68
C ASP A 67 14.90 -16.89 8.43
N SER A 68 16.12 -16.75 7.90
CA SER A 68 17.18 -15.93 8.51
C SER A 68 16.91 -14.42 8.36
N GLY A 69 16.33 -13.98 7.25
CA GLY A 69 16.00 -12.58 7.00
C GLY A 69 14.76 -12.09 7.74
N ARG A 70 13.77 -12.96 7.99
CA ARG A 70 12.44 -12.58 8.50
C ARG A 70 12.48 -11.86 9.85
N GLY A 71 13.44 -12.20 10.73
CA GLY A 71 13.60 -11.53 12.01
C GLY A 71 13.80 -10.02 11.90
N SER A 72 14.34 -9.54 10.77
CA SER A 72 14.51 -8.10 10.50
C SER A 72 13.19 -7.33 10.36
N LEU A 73 12.05 -8.02 10.17
CA LEU A 73 10.73 -7.41 10.10
C LEU A 73 10.19 -6.97 11.46
N LEU A 74 10.70 -7.54 12.57
CA LEU A 74 10.20 -7.26 13.93
C LEU A 74 10.16 -5.76 14.23
N VAL A 75 11.17 -5.02 13.79
CA VAL A 75 11.27 -3.56 14.01
C VAL A 75 10.18 -2.75 13.28
N LEU A 76 9.54 -3.32 12.27
CA LEU A 76 8.49 -2.68 11.49
C LEU A 76 7.09 -2.96 12.04
N ILE A 77 6.89 -4.03 12.82
CA ILE A 77 5.55 -4.47 13.27
C ILE A 77 4.79 -3.38 14.02
N PRO A 78 5.38 -2.64 14.99
CA PRO A 78 4.63 -1.58 15.68
C PRO A 78 4.16 -0.47 14.74
N SER A 79 4.85 -0.26 13.61
CA SER A 79 4.60 0.88 12.72
C SER A 79 3.36 0.74 11.85
N VAL A 80 2.77 -0.45 11.75
CA VAL A 80 1.51 -0.66 11.01
C VAL A 80 0.26 -0.48 11.88
N VAL A 81 0.42 -0.48 13.20
CA VAL A 81 -0.70 -0.34 14.14
C VAL A 81 -1.25 1.09 14.04
N GLY A 82 -2.57 1.20 13.83
CA GLY A 82 -3.27 2.47 13.66
C GLY A 82 -3.28 2.98 12.21
N LEU A 83 -2.67 2.27 11.26
CA LEU A 83 -2.75 2.63 9.83
C LEU A 83 -4.05 2.13 9.21
N THR A 84 -5.22 2.45 9.77
CA THR A 84 -6.48 1.81 9.38
C THR A 84 -7.08 2.40 8.10
N GLY A 85 -7.02 3.72 7.92
CA GLY A 85 -7.72 4.39 6.80
C GLY A 85 -9.24 4.19 6.84
N ASP A 86 -9.96 4.72 5.85
CA ASP A 86 -11.38 4.44 5.68
C ASP A 86 -11.55 3.06 5.00
N THR A 87 -11.71 2.01 5.81
CA THR A 87 -11.81 0.62 5.34
C THR A 87 -13.23 0.20 4.95
N THR A 88 -14.17 1.15 4.77
CA THR A 88 -15.56 0.83 4.39
C THR A 88 -15.66 0.15 3.01
N VAL A 89 -14.59 0.17 2.21
CA VAL A 89 -14.50 -0.46 0.90
C VAL A 89 -13.55 -1.66 0.95
N SER A 90 -14.06 -2.85 0.60
CA SER A 90 -13.27 -4.07 0.53
C SER A 90 -12.19 -3.99 -0.57
N THR A 91 -10.95 -4.33 -0.23
CA THR A 91 -9.79 -4.42 -1.15
C THR A 91 -9.94 -5.48 -2.25
N LYS A 92 -10.94 -6.38 -2.14
CA LYS A 92 -11.25 -7.36 -3.19
C LYS A 92 -12.10 -6.77 -4.32
N ARG A 93 -12.54 -5.51 -4.20
CA ARG A 93 -13.44 -4.89 -5.16
C ARG A 93 -12.66 -4.33 -6.35
N ARG A 94 -13.03 -4.76 -7.55
CA ARG A 94 -12.54 -4.17 -8.81
C ARG A 94 -12.79 -2.66 -8.80
N VAL A 95 -11.80 -1.88 -9.22
CA VAL A 95 -11.98 -0.44 -9.45
C VAL A 95 -13.04 -0.27 -10.54
N ASP A 96 -14.11 0.47 -10.23
CA ASP A 96 -15.09 0.85 -11.25
C ASP A 96 -14.38 1.74 -12.29
N PRO A 97 -14.41 1.36 -13.58
CA PRO A 97 -13.68 2.07 -14.63
C PRO A 97 -14.11 3.53 -14.81
N ASP A 98 -15.29 3.91 -14.32
CA ASP A 98 -15.89 5.23 -14.53
C ASP A 98 -15.98 6.07 -13.22
N ALA A 99 -15.66 5.53 -12.02
CA ALA A 99 -15.72 6.25 -10.73
C ALA A 99 -14.37 6.83 -10.29
N ALA A 100 -14.35 7.88 -9.46
CA ALA A 100 -13.11 8.36 -8.83
C ALA A 100 -12.60 7.37 -7.76
N LEU A 101 -11.28 7.27 -7.58
CA LEU A 101 -10.69 6.45 -6.53
C LEU A 101 -11.04 6.97 -5.13
N THR A 102 -11.33 6.05 -4.22
CA THR A 102 -11.46 6.36 -2.80
C THR A 102 -10.07 6.48 -2.14
N VAL A 103 -9.99 7.03 -0.93
CA VAL A 103 -8.72 7.08 -0.16
C VAL A 103 -8.12 5.68 0.01
N SER A 104 -8.95 4.67 0.30
CA SER A 104 -8.53 3.25 0.36
C SER A 104 -7.87 2.78 -0.94
N GLN A 105 -8.45 3.14 -2.09
CA GLN A 105 -7.90 2.75 -3.39
C GLN A 105 -6.63 3.54 -3.76
N HIS A 106 -6.46 4.76 -3.26
CA HIS A 106 -5.18 5.48 -3.39
C HIS A 106 -4.05 4.76 -2.63
N ILE A 107 -4.33 4.21 -1.44
CA ILE A 107 -3.36 3.39 -0.70
C ILE A 107 -2.99 2.14 -1.51
N GLU A 108 -3.98 1.46 -2.09
CA GLU A 108 -3.74 0.28 -2.94
C GLU A 108 -2.91 0.60 -4.19
N LEU A 109 -3.26 1.68 -4.92
CA LEU A 109 -2.53 2.17 -6.07
C LEU A 109 -1.08 2.47 -5.71
N LEU A 110 -0.87 3.21 -4.63
CA LEU A 110 0.45 3.59 -4.16
C LEU A 110 1.30 2.36 -3.82
N ILE A 111 0.73 1.38 -3.11
CA ILE A 111 1.44 0.14 -2.75
C ILE A 111 1.78 -0.66 -4.00
N GLY A 112 0.84 -0.79 -4.94
CA GLY A 112 1.05 -1.50 -6.20
C GLY A 112 2.15 -0.86 -7.05
N VAL A 113 2.15 0.47 -7.17
CA VAL A 113 3.20 1.21 -7.88
C VAL A 113 4.55 1.04 -7.20
N ARG A 114 4.62 1.23 -5.87
CA ARG A 114 5.87 1.09 -5.11
C ARG A 114 6.46 -0.31 -5.25
N ALA A 115 5.62 -1.33 -5.14
CA ALA A 115 6.03 -2.72 -5.30
C ALA A 115 6.54 -2.98 -6.72
N ALA A 116 5.77 -2.60 -7.75
CA ALA A 116 6.18 -2.82 -9.13
C ALA A 116 7.47 -2.07 -9.50
N ALA A 117 7.61 -0.80 -9.07
CA ALA A 117 8.82 -0.02 -9.28
C ALA A 117 10.05 -0.65 -8.60
N SER A 118 9.89 -1.23 -7.41
CA SER A 118 10.98 -1.90 -6.69
C SER A 118 11.40 -3.24 -7.31
N ALA A 119 10.50 -3.86 -8.09
CA ALA A 119 10.70 -5.17 -8.70
C ALA A 119 11.14 -5.11 -10.16
N LEU A 120 10.73 -4.08 -10.91
CA LEU A 120 10.77 -4.06 -12.38
C LEU A 120 12.16 -4.32 -12.96
N SER A 121 13.21 -3.67 -12.48
CA SER A 121 14.55 -3.81 -13.06
C SER A 121 15.25 -5.13 -12.73
N ILE A 122 14.81 -5.84 -11.67
CA ILE A 122 15.43 -7.09 -11.21
C ILE A 122 14.61 -8.33 -11.55
N ALA A 123 13.35 -8.17 -11.95
CA ALA A 123 12.48 -9.27 -12.30
C ALA A 123 12.95 -9.99 -13.58
N SER A 124 12.53 -11.24 -13.78
CA SER A 124 12.74 -11.96 -15.04
C SER A 124 12.04 -11.25 -16.19
N GLU A 125 12.57 -11.34 -17.41
CA GLU A 125 12.07 -10.57 -18.57
C GLU A 125 10.54 -10.68 -18.77
N GLN A 126 9.97 -11.88 -18.61
CA GLN A 126 8.53 -12.09 -18.69
C GLN A 126 7.75 -11.33 -17.61
N ARG A 127 8.29 -11.25 -16.39
CA ARG A 127 7.68 -10.50 -15.29
C ARG A 127 7.90 -8.99 -15.43
N GLN A 128 9.05 -8.55 -15.96
CA GLN A 128 9.28 -7.14 -16.28
C GLN A 128 8.18 -6.62 -17.22
N ARG A 129 7.87 -7.37 -18.27
CA ARG A 129 6.80 -7.07 -19.23
C ARG A 129 5.43 -6.89 -18.55
N ALA A 130 5.08 -7.80 -17.64
CA ALA A 130 3.81 -7.74 -16.89
C ALA A 130 3.78 -6.57 -15.88
N LEU A 131 4.89 -6.32 -15.17
CA LEU A 131 5.02 -5.21 -14.22
C LEU A 131 4.98 -3.86 -14.95
N ALA A 132 5.66 -3.71 -16.08
CA ALA A 132 5.60 -2.51 -16.92
C ALA A 132 4.19 -2.24 -17.44
N ALA A 133 3.47 -3.29 -17.88
CA ALA A 133 2.06 -3.17 -18.25
C ALA A 133 1.17 -2.72 -17.06
N GLY A 134 1.44 -3.23 -15.86
CA GLY A 134 0.79 -2.78 -14.62
C GLY A 134 1.05 -1.31 -14.33
N LEU A 135 2.32 -0.87 -14.38
CA LEU A 135 2.73 0.50 -14.12
C LEU A 135 2.14 1.50 -15.13
N LEU A 136 2.09 1.16 -16.42
CA LEU A 136 1.43 2.00 -17.43
C LEU A 136 -0.08 2.17 -17.14
N ARG A 137 -0.74 1.12 -16.64
CA ARG A 137 -2.15 1.22 -16.24
C ARG A 137 -2.32 2.04 -14.96
N CYS A 138 -1.40 1.92 -14.00
CA CYS A 138 -1.37 2.80 -12.83
C CYS A 138 -1.13 4.27 -13.24
N ARG A 139 -0.23 4.54 -14.19
CA ARG A 139 0.02 5.90 -14.71
C ARG A 139 -1.26 6.53 -15.28
N ALA A 140 -1.97 5.79 -16.13
CA ALA A 140 -3.23 6.22 -16.70
C ALA A 140 -4.31 6.46 -15.64
N GLU A 141 -4.26 5.74 -14.53
CA GLU A 141 -5.17 5.95 -13.40
C GLU A 141 -4.84 7.23 -12.62
N VAL A 142 -3.55 7.51 -12.39
CA VAL A 142 -3.07 8.76 -11.77
C VAL A 142 -3.42 9.99 -12.61
N ASP A 143 -3.26 9.90 -13.94
CA ASP A 143 -3.60 11.00 -14.87
C ASP A 143 -5.11 11.32 -14.87
N ARG A 144 -5.94 10.32 -14.53
CA ARG A 144 -7.39 10.47 -14.53
C ARG A 144 -7.92 11.04 -13.22
N THR A 145 -7.36 10.61 -12.08
CA THR A 145 -7.89 10.92 -10.76
C THR A 145 -6.79 11.48 -9.86
N THR A 146 -6.81 12.79 -9.65
CA THR A 146 -6.01 13.45 -8.60
C THR A 146 -6.82 13.71 -7.32
N THR A 147 -8.13 13.41 -7.35
CA THR A 147 -9.02 13.61 -6.20
C THR A 147 -8.58 12.77 -5.01
N GLY A 148 -8.08 13.39 -3.94
CA GLY A 148 -7.62 12.69 -2.74
C GLY A 148 -6.10 12.54 -2.62
N LEU A 149 -5.34 12.94 -3.65
CA LEU A 149 -3.89 13.16 -3.58
C LEU A 149 -3.57 14.65 -3.63
N THR A 150 -2.60 15.08 -2.84
CA THR A 150 -1.99 16.41 -3.00
C THR A 150 -1.18 16.46 -4.30
N GLN A 151 -0.97 17.66 -4.85
CA GLN A 151 -0.13 17.84 -6.04
C GLN A 151 1.27 17.24 -5.88
N MET A 152 1.86 17.38 -4.69
CA MET A 152 3.17 16.80 -4.35
C MET A 152 3.14 15.27 -4.38
N GLN A 153 2.11 14.64 -3.80
CA GLN A 153 1.95 13.18 -3.83
C GLN A 153 1.74 12.67 -5.26
N THR A 154 0.94 13.37 -6.07
CA THR A 154 0.75 13.05 -7.49
C THR A 154 2.08 13.11 -8.23
N HIS A 155 2.84 14.19 -8.13
CA HIS A 155 4.16 14.30 -8.78
C HIS A 155 5.12 13.19 -8.34
N SER A 156 5.24 12.93 -7.03
CA SER A 156 6.12 11.87 -6.54
C SER A 156 5.74 10.48 -7.06
N LEU A 157 4.43 10.20 -7.19
CA LEU A 157 3.95 8.93 -7.72
C LEU A 157 4.21 8.80 -9.23
N VAL A 158 4.03 9.89 -9.98
CA VAL A 158 4.38 9.98 -11.40
C VAL A 158 5.87 9.76 -11.63
N ASP A 159 6.72 10.47 -10.89
CA ASP A 159 8.17 10.37 -11.00
C ASP A 159 8.65 8.94 -10.71
N LEU A 160 8.05 8.27 -9.72
CA LEU A 160 8.35 6.88 -9.39
C LEU A 160 7.99 5.92 -10.53
N ILE A 161 6.83 6.11 -11.16
CA ILE A 161 6.40 5.29 -12.30
C ILE A 161 7.33 5.51 -13.49
N ASP A 162 7.59 6.77 -13.84
CA ASP A 162 8.34 7.13 -15.03
C ASP A 162 9.82 6.72 -14.90
N THR A 163 10.41 6.87 -13.71
CA THR A 163 11.76 6.36 -13.40
C THR A 163 11.83 4.84 -13.56
N ALA A 164 10.90 4.10 -12.96
CA ALA A 164 10.91 2.64 -13.05
C ALA A 164 10.75 2.15 -14.51
N LEU A 165 9.87 2.78 -15.28
CA LEU A 165 9.67 2.45 -16.70
C LEU A 165 10.91 2.81 -17.55
N ALA A 166 11.64 3.87 -17.20
CA ALA A 166 12.89 4.24 -17.85
C ALA A 166 14.01 3.21 -17.60
N ASP A 167 14.05 2.61 -16.40
CA ASP A 167 15.03 1.60 -16.02
C ASP A 167 14.83 0.24 -16.73
N ALA A 168 13.65 0.00 -17.33
CA ALA A 168 13.35 -1.23 -18.08
C ALA A 168 12.78 -0.92 -19.48
N PRO A 169 13.56 -0.30 -20.38
CA PRO A 169 13.03 0.26 -21.63
C PRO A 169 12.49 -0.81 -22.60
N GLY A 170 13.05 -2.02 -22.59
CA GLY A 170 12.55 -3.14 -23.39
C GLY A 170 11.16 -3.60 -22.95
N ALA A 171 10.97 -3.80 -21.64
CA ALA A 171 9.69 -4.14 -21.05
C ALA A 171 8.65 -3.03 -21.25
N THR A 172 9.05 -1.77 -21.10
CA THR A 172 8.19 -0.61 -21.31
C THR A 172 7.71 -0.50 -22.76
N ARG A 173 8.59 -0.69 -23.76
CA ARG A 173 8.19 -0.71 -25.18
C ARG A 173 7.23 -1.85 -25.47
N TRP A 174 7.55 -3.06 -25.00
CA TRP A 174 6.69 -4.23 -25.17
C TRP A 174 5.31 -3.97 -24.55
N ALA A 175 5.27 -3.42 -23.34
CA ALA A 175 4.02 -3.15 -22.64
C ALA A 175 3.16 -2.16 -23.43
N ARG A 176 3.71 -1.02 -23.88
CA ARG A 176 2.97 -0.05 -24.71
C ARG A 176 2.35 -0.71 -25.95
N GLN A 177 3.14 -1.45 -26.72
CA GLN A 177 2.67 -2.16 -27.92
C GLN A 177 1.55 -3.15 -27.60
N GLN A 178 1.67 -3.91 -26.51
CA GLN A 178 0.66 -4.89 -26.12
C GLN A 178 -0.65 -4.23 -25.67
N LEU A 179 -0.58 -3.16 -24.89
CA LEU A 179 -1.76 -2.41 -24.45
C LEU A 179 -2.45 -1.76 -25.67
N GLU A 180 -1.70 -1.22 -26.62
CA GLU A 180 -2.22 -0.70 -27.88
C GLU A 180 -2.92 -1.79 -28.71
N ALA A 181 -2.27 -2.95 -28.90
CA ALA A 181 -2.79 -4.06 -29.70
C ALA A 181 -4.06 -4.68 -29.10
N LEU A 182 -4.11 -4.88 -27.78
CA LEU A 182 -5.25 -5.52 -27.12
C LEU A 182 -6.51 -4.66 -27.11
N TRP A 183 -6.35 -3.33 -27.15
CA TRP A 183 -7.46 -2.40 -26.92
C TRP A 183 -7.73 -1.44 -28.07
N GLY A 184 -6.93 -1.49 -29.14
CA GLY A 184 -7.08 -0.68 -30.35
C GLY A 184 -7.01 0.82 -30.04
N GLY A 185 -6.14 1.22 -29.11
CA GLY A 185 -5.98 2.61 -28.66
C GLY A 185 -7.11 3.16 -27.78
N SER A 186 -8.16 2.38 -27.49
CA SER A 186 -9.29 2.87 -26.67
C SER A 186 -9.09 2.62 -25.18
N VAL A 187 -8.67 3.66 -24.45
CA VAL A 187 -8.52 3.66 -22.97
C VAL A 187 -9.83 3.28 -22.26
N LYS A 188 -11.00 3.61 -22.83
CA LYS A 188 -12.30 3.20 -22.28
C LYS A 188 -12.55 1.69 -22.45
N ARG A 189 -12.22 1.13 -23.62
CA ARG A 189 -12.34 -0.31 -23.89
C ARG A 189 -11.36 -1.13 -23.05
N MET A 190 -10.14 -0.64 -22.88
CA MET A 190 -9.13 -1.18 -21.97
C MET A 190 -9.70 -1.39 -20.57
N ARG A 191 -10.20 -0.31 -19.96
CA ARG A 191 -10.69 -0.31 -18.57
C ARG A 191 -11.85 -1.28 -18.34
N ARG A 192 -12.75 -1.40 -19.31
CA ARG A 192 -13.91 -2.31 -19.22
C ARG A 192 -13.55 -3.79 -19.38
N ARG A 193 -12.58 -4.10 -20.25
CA ARG A 193 -12.16 -5.49 -20.52
C ARG A 193 -11.17 -6.02 -19.49
N ALA A 194 -10.34 -5.13 -18.94
CA ALA A 194 -9.37 -5.45 -17.91
C ALA A 194 -9.49 -4.39 -16.80
N PRO A 195 -10.28 -4.65 -15.74
CA PRO A 195 -10.28 -3.80 -14.55
C PRO A 195 -8.91 -3.87 -13.85
N LEU A 196 -8.48 -2.78 -13.23
CA LEU A 196 -7.20 -2.73 -12.54
C LEU A 196 -7.34 -3.41 -11.17
N ASN A 197 -6.41 -4.32 -10.86
CA ASN A 197 -6.30 -4.97 -9.57
C ASN A 197 -4.90 -4.72 -9.01
N PHE A 198 -4.81 -3.83 -8.04
CA PHE A 198 -3.55 -3.44 -7.40
C PHE A 198 -2.93 -4.57 -6.57
N GLU A 199 -3.76 -5.44 -5.98
CA GLU A 199 -3.29 -6.60 -5.22
C GLU A 199 -2.53 -7.58 -6.13
N SER A 200 -3.02 -7.81 -7.36
CA SER A 200 -2.30 -8.66 -8.32
C SER A 200 -0.95 -8.09 -8.74
N ILE A 201 -0.84 -6.77 -8.88
CA ILE A 201 0.43 -6.09 -9.18
C ILE A 201 1.39 -6.25 -8.00
N THR A 202 0.90 -6.01 -6.78
CA THR A 202 1.66 -6.16 -5.54
C THR A 202 2.18 -7.60 -5.37
N LEU A 203 1.33 -8.60 -5.55
CA LEU A 203 1.71 -10.02 -5.49
C LEU A 203 2.80 -10.35 -6.49
N LEU A 204 2.60 -10.00 -7.77
CA LEU A 204 3.59 -10.27 -8.81
C LEU A 204 4.93 -9.60 -8.50
N ALA A 205 4.91 -8.37 -8.01
CA ALA A 205 6.11 -7.63 -7.66
C ALA A 205 6.87 -8.28 -6.49
N VAL A 206 6.18 -8.65 -5.40
CA VAL A 206 6.81 -9.29 -4.23
C VAL A 206 7.45 -10.62 -4.62
N VAL A 207 6.73 -11.47 -5.37
CA VAL A 207 7.28 -12.74 -5.89
C VAL A 207 8.46 -12.48 -6.83
N SER A 208 8.39 -11.43 -7.65
CA SER A 208 9.51 -11.05 -8.54
C SER A 208 10.76 -10.63 -7.78
N ILE A 209 10.63 -9.93 -6.65
CA ILE A 209 11.78 -9.57 -5.79
C ILE A 209 12.32 -10.83 -5.09
N ALA A 210 11.44 -11.67 -4.56
CA ALA A 210 11.82 -12.86 -3.79
C ALA A 210 12.57 -13.90 -4.64
N GLU A 211 12.17 -14.05 -5.90
CA GLU A 211 12.76 -15.03 -6.83
C GLU A 211 13.79 -14.40 -7.78
N ALA A 212 14.12 -13.12 -7.60
CA ALA A 212 15.13 -12.46 -8.41
C ALA A 212 16.52 -13.05 -8.10
N CYS A 213 17.37 -13.18 -9.12
CA CYS A 213 18.76 -13.63 -8.96
C CYS A 213 19.64 -12.51 -8.36
N VAL A 214 19.31 -12.02 -7.17
CA VAL A 214 20.01 -10.94 -6.45
C VAL A 214 20.36 -11.38 -5.04
N GLN A 215 21.49 -10.92 -4.52
CA GLN A 215 21.98 -11.31 -3.19
C GLN A 215 21.20 -10.65 -2.03
N ASN A 216 20.44 -9.59 -2.30
CA ASN A 216 19.79 -8.76 -1.29
C ASN A 216 18.25 -8.77 -1.39
N ALA A 217 17.65 -9.88 -1.80
CA ALA A 217 16.19 -10.01 -1.97
C ALA A 217 15.42 -9.69 -0.67
N ASP A 218 15.83 -10.28 0.47
CA ASP A 218 15.22 -10.03 1.78
C ASP A 218 15.26 -8.55 2.18
N GLU A 219 16.42 -7.89 2.00
CA GLU A 219 16.57 -6.47 2.30
C GLU A 219 15.67 -5.62 1.40
N ARG A 220 15.55 -5.96 0.12
CA ARG A 220 14.63 -5.27 -0.81
C ARG A 220 13.17 -5.42 -0.40
N LEU A 221 12.75 -6.62 0.03
CA LEU A 221 11.39 -6.85 0.53
C LEU A 221 11.11 -6.05 1.80
N ARG A 222 12.07 -6.01 2.74
CA ARG A 222 11.98 -5.20 3.96
C ARG A 222 11.88 -3.71 3.65
N LEU A 223 12.72 -3.21 2.74
CA LEU A 223 12.69 -1.81 2.31
C LEU A 223 11.40 -1.45 1.59
N LEU A 224 10.87 -2.34 0.74
CA LEU A 224 9.56 -2.18 0.11
C LEU A 224 8.45 -2.02 1.15
N LEU A 225 8.38 -2.94 2.13
CA LEU A 225 7.38 -2.84 3.20
C LEU A 225 7.54 -1.54 4.00
N LYS A 226 8.77 -1.18 4.37
CA LYS A 226 9.06 0.06 5.09
C LYS A 226 8.60 1.30 4.30
N ALA A 227 8.90 1.36 3.00
CA ALA A 227 8.48 2.47 2.14
C ALA A 227 6.96 2.57 2.04
N ALA A 228 6.27 1.45 1.79
CA ALA A 228 4.82 1.39 1.73
C ALA A 228 4.12 1.86 3.03
N ILE A 229 4.68 1.51 4.19
CA ILE A 229 4.21 1.97 5.50
C ILE A 229 4.35 3.49 5.62
N VAL A 230 5.51 4.04 5.23
CA VAL A 230 5.76 5.50 5.26
C VAL A 230 4.81 6.23 4.33
N ASP A 231 4.64 5.73 3.12
CA ASP A 231 3.75 6.32 2.13
C ASP A 231 2.29 6.31 2.61
N THR A 232 1.83 5.18 3.15
CA THR A 232 0.46 5.05 3.67
C THR A 232 0.24 6.03 4.82
N ARG A 233 1.20 6.15 5.74
CA ARG A 233 1.12 7.13 6.82
C ARG A 233 1.04 8.56 6.28
N THR A 234 1.85 8.90 5.29
CA THR A 234 1.85 10.23 4.66
C THR A 234 0.52 10.54 3.99
N LEU A 235 -0.11 9.53 3.38
CA LEU A 235 -1.43 9.67 2.75
C LEU A 235 -2.57 9.79 3.78
N LEU A 236 -2.46 9.10 4.91
CA LEU A 236 -3.45 9.15 5.99
C LEU A 236 -3.32 10.38 6.90
N GLN A 237 -2.18 11.08 6.87
CA GLN A 237 -2.01 12.32 7.62
C GLN A 237 -2.97 13.38 7.06
N PRO A 238 -3.86 13.97 7.88
CA PRO A 238 -4.74 15.02 7.42
C PRO A 238 -3.90 16.19 6.92
N THR A 239 -4.21 16.67 5.72
CA THR A 239 -3.67 17.91 5.17
C THR A 239 -4.04 19.04 6.13
N LEU A 240 -3.15 19.38 7.07
CA LEU A 240 -3.31 20.45 8.07
C LEU A 240 -3.49 21.85 7.45
N THR A 241 -3.63 21.95 6.14
CA THR A 241 -3.70 23.21 5.39
C THR A 241 -5.13 23.77 5.27
N MET A 242 -6.20 22.98 5.49
CA MET A 242 -7.58 23.51 5.41
C MET A 242 -8.20 23.87 6.77
N ALA A 243 -7.79 23.21 7.86
CA ALA A 243 -8.32 23.52 9.20
C ALA A 243 -7.85 24.89 9.73
N VAL A 244 -6.66 25.34 9.35
CA VAL A 244 -6.13 26.65 9.75
C VAL A 244 -6.83 27.79 8.99
N VAL A 245 -7.22 27.57 7.73
CA VAL A 245 -7.91 28.59 6.91
C VAL A 245 -9.37 28.75 7.35
N GLU A 246 -10.06 27.65 7.71
CA GLU A 246 -11.42 27.73 8.30
C GLU A 246 -11.44 28.29 9.72
N ALA A 247 -10.40 28.02 10.54
CA ALA A 247 -10.27 28.64 11.85
C ALA A 247 -9.98 30.15 11.75
N ASP A 248 -9.11 30.57 10.84
CA ASP A 248 -8.75 31.99 10.66
C ASP A 248 -9.88 32.82 10.02
N THR A 249 -10.73 32.18 9.19
CA THR A 249 -11.94 32.83 8.65
C THR A 249 -13.06 32.97 9.68
N ARG A 250 -13.25 31.99 10.58
CA ARG A 250 -14.19 32.13 11.71
C ARG A 250 -13.76 33.20 12.72
N VAL A 251 -12.46 33.27 13.06
CA VAL A 251 -11.94 34.29 13.98
C VAL A 251 -12.06 35.70 13.40
N LYS A 252 -11.90 35.87 12.09
CA LYS A 252 -12.11 37.17 11.41
C LYS A 252 -13.59 37.56 11.32
N ALA A 253 -14.51 36.60 11.19
CA ALA A 253 -15.94 36.85 11.18
C ALA A 253 -16.46 37.28 12.57
N ASP A 254 -16.02 36.63 13.64
CA ASP A 254 -16.45 36.98 15.01
C ASP A 254 -15.87 38.34 15.48
N SER A 255 -14.68 38.71 15.00
CA SER A 255 -14.05 40.02 15.28
C SER A 255 -14.76 41.19 14.59
N GLN A 256 -15.43 40.97 13.46
CA GLN A 256 -16.21 42.01 12.76
C GLN A 256 -17.57 42.30 13.44
N TYR A 257 -18.17 41.32 14.13
CA TYR A 257 -19.42 41.53 14.88
C TYR A 257 -19.23 42.18 16.25
N ALA A 258 -18.04 42.07 16.86
CA ALA A 258 -17.75 42.66 18.17
C ALA A 258 -17.39 44.17 18.17
N ARG A 259 -17.38 44.83 17.00
CA ARG A 259 -17.04 46.27 16.86
C ARG A 259 -18.23 47.18 16.54
N VAL A 260 -19.46 46.65 16.56
CA VAL A 260 -20.69 47.41 16.22
C VAL A 260 -21.73 47.31 17.36
N SER A 261 -21.30 47.31 18.62
CA SER A 261 -22.21 47.40 19.78
C SER A 261 -21.62 48.30 20.85
#